data_AF-A0A3D0D1U2-F1
#
_entry.id   AF-A0A3D0D1U2-F1
#
_cell.length_a   1.000
_cell.length_b   1.000
_cell.length_c   1.000
_cell.angle_alpha   90.00
_cell.angle_beta   90.00
_cell.angle_gamma   90.00
#
_symmetry.space_group_name_H-M   'P 1'
#
loop_
_entity.id
_entity.type
_entity.pdbx_description
1 polymer ?
#
loop_
_entity_poly.entity_id
_entity_poly.type
_entity_poly.pdbx_seq_one_letter_code
_entity_poly.pdbx_strand_id
1 'polypeptide(L)'
;MKTVIQSVQSSARAYAVTVQPDGKIVAAGYVRLSHQNDFAVARYNPDGTLDRSFSADGRVHSDFDGKDDVARAVAIQSDGRIVVAGTATDVVDFLPDDEDFGVERLNPDGALDTSFSGNGKTSIGFGGADRANAMVLQPDGKIVVAGTKGAIGTGDIALIRLNPDGTPDTSFGN
;
A
#
# COMPACT_ATOMS: atom_id res chain seq x y z
N MET A 1 22.11 2.81 -21.96
CA MET A 1 21.16 2.39 -20.91
C MET A 1 21.74 2.84 -19.58
N LYS A 2 21.05 3.71 -18.82
CA LYS A 2 21.44 4.05 -17.44
C LYS A 2 20.51 3.29 -16.51
N THR A 3 21.07 2.52 -15.58
CA THR A 3 20.32 1.77 -14.58
C THR A 3 20.31 2.58 -13.28
N VAL A 4 19.13 2.77 -12.69
CA VAL A 4 19.00 3.34 -11.33
C VAL A 4 18.88 2.16 -10.37
N ILE A 5 19.94 1.91 -9.59
CA ILE A 5 19.93 0.94 -8.50
C ILE A 5 20.17 1.73 -7.22
N GLN A 6 19.20 1.68 -6.30
CA GLN A 6 19.36 2.31 -5.00
C GLN A 6 19.57 1.23 -3.95
N SER A 7 20.77 1.18 -3.38
CA SER A 7 21.06 0.34 -2.22
C SER A 7 20.28 0.90 -1.03
N VAL A 8 19.36 0.10 -0.52
CA VAL A 8 18.87 0.22 0.85
C VAL A 8 19.61 -0.85 1.63
N GLN A 9 20.20 -0.52 2.78
CA GLN A 9 21.10 -1.41 3.52
C GLN A 9 20.39 -2.64 4.15
N SER A 10 19.20 -2.95 3.66
CA SER A 10 18.31 -4.05 4.01
C SER A 10 17.70 -4.65 2.73
N SER A 11 17.06 -5.82 2.84
CA SER A 11 16.32 -6.38 1.70
C SER A 11 15.11 -5.49 1.40
N ALA A 12 14.96 -5.02 0.16
CA ALA A 12 13.75 -4.36 -0.29
C ALA A 12 13.37 -4.84 -1.68
N ARG A 13 12.07 -4.76 -1.99
CA ARG A 13 11.53 -5.03 -3.31
C ARG A 13 10.47 -4.00 -3.64
N ALA A 14 10.38 -3.62 -4.91
CA ALA A 14 9.24 -2.90 -5.45
C ALA A 14 8.40 -3.87 -6.28
N TYR A 15 7.10 -3.87 -6.05
CA TYR A 15 6.13 -4.70 -6.78
C TYR A 15 5.23 -3.87 -7.69
N ALA A 16 5.06 -2.58 -7.40
CA ALA A 16 4.24 -1.68 -8.21
C ALA A 16 4.94 -0.35 -8.46
N VAL A 17 4.59 0.28 -9.58
CA VAL A 17 5.10 1.60 -9.98
C VAL A 17 4.01 2.39 -10.68
N THR A 18 3.97 3.70 -10.45
CA THR A 18 3.08 4.64 -11.14
C THR A 18 3.79 5.98 -11.37
N VAL A 19 3.21 6.84 -12.19
CA VAL A 19 3.74 8.15 -12.55
C VAL A 19 2.73 9.23 -12.17
N GLN A 20 3.18 10.22 -11.40
CA GLN A 20 2.39 11.41 -11.06
C GLN A 20 2.28 12.35 -12.28
N PRO A 21 1.27 13.25 -12.34
CA PRO A 21 1.11 14.17 -13.47
C PRO A 21 2.31 15.10 -13.74
N ASP A 22 3.14 15.37 -12.72
CA ASP A 22 4.37 16.16 -12.83
C ASP A 22 5.59 15.35 -13.33
N GLY A 23 5.39 14.08 -13.65
CA GLY A 23 6.42 13.16 -14.13
C GLY A 23 7.23 12.48 -13.03
N LYS A 24 6.98 12.77 -11.74
CA LYS A 24 7.59 12.00 -10.65
C LYS A 24 7.10 10.56 -10.66
N ILE A 25 7.95 9.65 -10.25
CA ILE A 25 7.71 8.21 -10.29
C ILE A 25 7.56 7.72 -8.85
N VAL A 26 6.48 7.01 -8.55
CA VAL A 26 6.23 6.41 -7.23
C VAL A 26 6.34 4.90 -7.36
N ALA A 27 7.20 4.28 -6.57
CA ALA A 27 7.34 2.84 -6.47
C ALA A 27 6.89 2.36 -5.09
N ALA A 28 6.17 1.24 -5.04
CA ALA A 28 5.68 0.64 -3.81
C ALA A 28 6.08 -0.84 -3.70
N GLY A 29 6.31 -1.29 -2.48
CA GLY A 29 6.64 -2.67 -2.16
C GLY A 29 6.90 -2.83 -0.66
N TYR A 30 8.04 -3.41 -0.30
CA TYR A 30 8.42 -3.54 1.10
C TYR A 30 9.91 -3.29 1.33
N VAL A 31 10.24 -2.98 2.57
CA VAL A 31 11.60 -2.94 3.10
C VAL A 31 11.66 -3.80 4.36
N ARG A 32 12.75 -4.55 4.52
CA ARG A 32 12.95 -5.35 5.74
C ARG A 32 13.58 -4.50 6.84
N LEU A 33 12.84 -4.24 7.91
CA LEU A 33 13.28 -3.49 9.11
C LEU A 33 13.11 -4.37 10.35
N SER A 34 14.12 -4.41 11.22
CA SER A 34 14.06 -5.16 12.50
C SER A 34 13.51 -6.60 12.41
N HIS A 35 13.89 -7.32 11.34
CA HIS A 35 13.49 -8.68 10.99
C HIS A 35 12.10 -8.88 10.34
N GLN A 36 11.31 -7.83 10.17
CA GLN A 36 9.97 -7.84 9.57
C GLN A 36 9.96 -7.01 8.29
N ASN A 37 8.99 -7.25 7.42
CA ASN A 37 8.76 -6.42 6.24
C ASN A 37 7.77 -5.31 6.61
N ASP A 38 8.05 -4.08 6.18
CA ASP A 38 7.09 -2.97 6.31
C ASP A 38 6.71 -2.52 4.89
N PHE A 39 5.49 -1.98 4.72
CA PHE A 39 5.14 -1.27 3.48
C PHE A 39 6.21 -0.23 3.19
N ALA A 40 6.63 -0.15 1.93
CA ALA A 40 7.62 0.83 1.50
C ALA A 40 7.14 1.57 0.26
N VAL A 41 7.26 2.89 0.30
CA VAL A 41 7.03 3.78 -0.85
C VAL A 41 8.26 4.63 -1.07
N ALA A 42 8.72 4.74 -2.31
CA ALA A 42 9.79 5.65 -2.69
C ALA A 42 9.36 6.50 -3.87
N ARG A 43 9.72 7.79 -3.84
CA ARG A 43 9.46 8.71 -4.95
C ARG A 43 10.74 9.17 -5.63
N TYR A 44 10.72 9.18 -6.95
CA TYR A 44 11.83 9.58 -7.80
C TYR A 44 11.41 10.75 -8.69
N ASN A 45 12.37 11.61 -9.00
CA ASN A 45 12.24 12.64 -10.02
C ASN A 45 12.17 12.00 -11.43
N PRO A 46 11.72 12.75 -12.46
CA PRO A 46 11.67 12.25 -13.83
C PRO A 46 13.03 11.76 -14.38
N ASP A 47 14.13 12.25 -13.82
CA ASP A 47 15.50 11.84 -14.17
C ASP A 47 15.98 10.57 -13.45
N GLY A 48 15.12 9.98 -12.60
CA GLY A 48 15.40 8.78 -11.82
C GLY A 48 16.15 9.03 -10.51
N THR A 49 16.48 10.28 -10.16
CA THR A 49 17.06 10.59 -8.84
C THR A 49 15.99 10.51 -7.75
N LEU A 50 16.36 10.13 -6.54
CA LEU A 50 15.40 10.07 -5.42
C LEU A 50 14.92 11.49 -5.05
N ASP A 51 13.61 11.68 -4.94
CA ASP A 51 13.00 12.95 -4.60
C ASP A 51 13.04 13.19 -3.08
N ARG A 52 14.05 13.91 -2.61
CA ARG A 52 14.21 14.23 -1.18
C ARG A 52 13.19 15.23 -0.62
N SER A 53 12.28 15.75 -1.43
CA SER A 53 11.15 16.52 -0.92
C SER A 53 10.01 15.63 -0.40
N PHE A 54 10.01 14.34 -0.75
CA PHE A 54 9.06 13.35 -0.27
C PHE A 54 9.52 12.75 1.06
N SER A 55 8.79 12.93 2.15
CA SER A 55 9.13 12.40 3.48
C SER A 55 10.55 12.77 3.96
N ALA A 56 11.09 13.90 3.47
CA ALA A 56 12.45 14.42 3.70
C ALA A 56 13.63 13.56 3.20
N ASP A 57 13.47 12.25 3.07
CA ASP A 57 14.53 11.32 2.62
C ASP A 57 14.20 10.62 1.31
N GLY A 58 13.01 10.85 0.75
CA GLY A 58 12.47 10.27 -0.47
C GLY A 58 11.69 8.98 -0.27
N ARG A 59 11.45 8.55 0.97
CA ARG A 59 10.91 7.24 1.30
C ARG A 59 9.91 7.29 2.47
N VAL A 60 8.95 6.39 2.42
CA VAL A 60 8.01 6.13 3.51
C VAL A 60 8.08 4.65 3.81
N HIS A 61 8.11 4.32 5.10
CA HIS A 61 7.90 2.96 5.58
C HIS A 61 6.75 2.98 6.59
N SER A 62 5.85 1.99 6.47
CA SER A 62 4.63 1.92 7.24
C SER A 62 4.46 0.52 7.80
N ASP A 63 4.48 0.45 9.13
CA ASP A 63 4.10 -0.72 9.90
C ASP A 63 2.61 -0.63 10.26
N PHE A 64 1.84 -1.68 10.02
CA PHE A 64 0.41 -1.72 10.36
C PHE A 64 0.19 -2.17 11.81
N ASP A 65 0.75 -3.31 12.20
CA ASP A 65 0.63 -3.82 13.58
C ASP A 65 1.84 -4.67 14.04
N GLY A 66 3.03 -4.35 13.58
CA GLY A 66 4.28 -4.94 14.06
C GLY A 66 4.57 -6.33 13.51
N LYS A 67 4.10 -6.65 12.30
CA LYS A 67 4.33 -7.90 11.55
C LYS A 67 4.69 -7.61 10.09
N ASP A 68 4.70 -8.65 9.25
CA ASP A 68 5.09 -8.51 7.84
C ASP A 68 4.00 -7.81 7.02
N ASP A 69 4.33 -6.64 6.51
CA ASP A 69 3.50 -5.85 5.61
C ASP A 69 4.15 -5.74 4.22
N VAL A 70 3.38 -6.03 3.18
CA VAL A 70 3.87 -6.01 1.79
C VAL A 70 2.92 -5.27 0.86
N ALA A 71 3.34 -4.09 0.37
CA ALA A 71 2.58 -3.37 -0.64
C ALA A 71 2.68 -4.06 -2.00
N ARG A 72 1.57 -4.14 -2.73
CA ARG A 72 1.47 -4.81 -4.03
C ARG A 72 0.86 -3.94 -5.12
N ALA A 73 0.17 -2.86 -4.74
CA ALA A 73 -0.45 -1.92 -5.67
C ALA A 73 -0.25 -0.48 -5.20
N VAL A 74 -0.16 0.45 -6.16
CA VAL A 74 -0.11 1.89 -5.92
C VAL A 74 -0.89 2.63 -6.99
N ALA A 75 -1.62 3.67 -6.59
CA ALA A 75 -2.35 4.56 -7.50
C ALA A 75 -2.30 6.02 -7.00
N ILE A 76 -2.48 6.96 -7.92
CA ILE A 76 -2.47 8.41 -7.64
C ILE A 76 -3.89 8.95 -7.81
N GLN A 77 -4.45 9.54 -6.75
CA GLN A 77 -5.72 10.25 -6.80
C GLN A 77 -5.55 11.58 -7.55
N SER A 78 -6.67 12.13 -8.05
CA SER A 78 -6.65 13.37 -8.86
C SER A 78 -6.14 14.61 -8.12
N ASP A 79 -6.17 14.59 -6.79
CA ASP A 79 -5.62 15.62 -5.91
C ASP A 79 -4.14 15.39 -5.54
N GLY A 80 -3.52 14.37 -6.11
CA GLY A 80 -2.12 14.03 -5.91
C GLY A 80 -1.83 13.14 -4.70
N ARG A 81 -2.85 12.76 -3.91
CA ARG A 81 -2.67 11.76 -2.85
C ARG A 81 -2.32 10.41 -3.45
N ILE A 82 -1.56 9.63 -2.69
CA ILE A 82 -1.05 8.33 -3.11
C ILE A 82 -1.77 7.27 -2.29
N VAL A 83 -2.45 6.34 -2.94
CA VAL A 83 -3.07 5.18 -2.28
C VAL A 83 -2.19 3.97 -2.55
N VAL A 84 -1.92 3.20 -1.51
CA VAL A 84 -1.09 2.00 -1.57
C VAL A 84 -1.86 0.85 -0.93
N ALA A 85 -1.87 -0.31 -1.56
CA ALA A 85 -2.59 -1.48 -1.07
C ALA A 85 -1.73 -2.74 -1.14
N GLY A 86 -1.98 -3.68 -0.24
CA GLY A 86 -1.23 -4.92 -0.13
C GLY A 86 -1.69 -5.79 1.03
N THR A 87 -0.78 -6.59 1.54
CA THR A 87 -1.03 -7.46 2.70
C THR A 87 -0.52 -6.76 3.95
N ALA A 88 -1.38 -6.54 4.94
CA ALA A 88 -0.97 -6.16 6.30
C ALA A 88 -1.14 -7.37 7.21
N THR A 89 -0.20 -7.65 8.09
CA THR A 89 -0.35 -8.77 9.04
C THR A 89 -0.59 -8.20 10.44
N ASP A 90 -1.58 -8.72 11.15
CA ASP A 90 -1.91 -8.28 12.52
C ASP A 90 -1.31 -9.24 13.58
N VAL A 91 -1.14 -8.77 14.81
CA VAL A 91 -0.75 -9.56 15.99
C VAL A 91 -1.94 -10.27 16.64
N VAL A 92 -3.19 -9.91 16.35
CA VAL A 92 -4.35 -10.51 17.02
C VAL A 92 -4.69 -11.94 16.56
N ASP A 93 -5.06 -12.72 17.58
CA ASP A 93 -5.73 -14.03 17.58
C ASP A 93 -5.00 -15.25 17.02
N PHE A 94 -4.24 -15.92 17.90
CA PHE A 94 -4.10 -17.39 18.13
C PHE A 94 -4.02 -18.37 16.93
N LEU A 95 -3.97 -17.86 15.71
CA LEU A 95 -3.94 -18.54 14.44
C LEU A 95 -2.68 -18.05 13.72
N PRO A 96 -1.86 -18.95 13.19
CA PRO A 96 -0.74 -18.53 12.35
C PRO A 96 -1.31 -17.85 11.10
N ASP A 97 -0.77 -16.66 10.79
CA ASP A 97 -0.93 -15.93 9.52
C ASP A 97 -2.30 -15.25 9.28
N ASP A 98 -2.74 -14.38 10.20
CA ASP A 98 -3.86 -13.45 9.95
C ASP A 98 -3.38 -12.26 9.10
N GLU A 99 -3.26 -12.54 7.81
CA GLU A 99 -3.01 -11.55 6.77
C GLU A 99 -4.32 -10.88 6.39
N ASP A 100 -4.32 -9.57 6.29
CA ASP A 100 -5.45 -8.74 5.91
C ASP A 100 -5.15 -7.92 4.65
N PHE A 101 -6.21 -7.36 4.06
CA PHE A 101 -6.03 -6.28 3.09
C PHE A 101 -5.61 -5.01 3.84
N GLY A 102 -4.34 -4.62 3.67
CA GLY A 102 -3.82 -3.34 4.13
C GLY A 102 -3.94 -2.28 3.04
N VAL A 103 -4.52 -1.12 3.38
CA VAL A 103 -4.56 0.06 2.51
C VAL A 103 -4.10 1.28 3.30
N GLU A 104 -3.15 2.03 2.76
CA GLU A 104 -2.75 3.33 3.29
C GLU A 104 -2.94 4.44 2.27
N ARG A 105 -3.09 5.67 2.78
CA ARG A 105 -3.07 6.87 1.96
C ARG A 105 -2.01 7.84 2.46
N LEU A 106 -1.20 8.32 1.52
CA LEU A 106 -0.18 9.33 1.73
C LEU A 106 -0.60 10.63 1.05
N ASN A 107 -0.26 11.74 1.70
CA ASN A 107 -0.29 13.07 1.11
C ASN A 107 0.78 13.21 0.00
N PRO A 108 0.67 14.22 -0.88
CA PRO A 108 1.67 14.46 -1.93
C PRO A 108 3.09 14.69 -1.41
N ASP A 109 3.27 15.06 -0.13
CA ASP A 109 4.57 15.21 0.52
C ASP A 109 5.10 13.92 1.15
N GLY A 110 4.31 12.84 1.15
CA GLY A 110 4.66 11.53 1.72
C GLY A 110 4.22 11.32 3.17
N ALA A 111 3.65 12.33 3.84
CA ALA A 111 3.07 12.12 5.17
C ALA A 111 1.79 11.25 5.07
N LEU A 112 1.52 10.39 6.06
CA LEU A 112 0.23 9.69 6.15
C LEU A 112 -0.92 10.69 6.21
N ASP A 113 -1.97 10.43 5.42
CA ASP A 113 -3.18 11.25 5.40
C ASP A 113 -4.14 10.83 6.51
N THR A 114 -4.09 11.51 7.65
CA THR A 114 -4.95 11.21 8.81
C THR A 114 -6.44 11.44 8.57
N SER A 115 -6.85 12.04 7.44
CA SER A 115 -8.28 12.08 7.05
C SER A 115 -8.78 10.74 6.49
N PHE A 116 -7.87 9.81 6.17
CA PHE A 116 -8.18 8.46 5.71
C PHE A 116 -8.21 7.50 6.90
N SER A 117 -9.38 6.96 7.23
CA SER A 117 -9.58 6.03 8.36
C SER A 117 -9.03 6.54 9.71
N GLY A 118 -8.88 7.86 9.86
CA GLY A 118 -8.42 8.54 11.08
C GLY A 118 -6.90 8.57 11.33
N ASN A 119 -6.15 7.64 10.75
CA ASN A 119 -4.69 7.52 10.95
C ASN A 119 -3.89 7.32 9.65
N GLY A 120 -4.55 7.34 8.49
CA GLY A 120 -3.94 7.10 7.19
C GLY A 120 -3.94 5.65 6.72
N LYS A 121 -4.47 4.72 7.52
CA LYS A 121 -4.40 3.27 7.27
C LYS A 121 -5.72 2.58 7.54
N THR A 122 -5.99 1.51 6.81
CA THR A 122 -7.11 0.61 7.07
C THR A 122 -6.68 -0.83 6.82
N SER A 123 -7.05 -1.73 7.72
CA SER A 123 -6.87 -3.19 7.59
C SER A 123 -8.25 -3.83 7.52
N ILE A 124 -8.45 -4.76 6.58
CA ILE A 124 -9.73 -5.43 6.37
C ILE A 124 -9.48 -6.93 6.16
N GLY A 125 -9.91 -7.71 7.15
CA GLY A 125 -9.95 -9.16 7.11
C GLY A 125 -11.32 -9.73 6.76
N PHE A 126 -11.31 -10.89 6.15
CA PHE A 126 -12.47 -11.73 5.83
C PHE A 126 -12.37 -13.10 6.52
N GLY A 127 -11.37 -13.29 7.38
CA GLY A 127 -11.07 -14.51 8.12
C GLY A 127 -10.16 -15.45 7.32
N GLY A 128 -8.96 -15.65 7.86
CA GLY A 128 -7.86 -16.42 7.26
C GLY A 128 -6.85 -15.50 6.57
N ALA A 129 -5.86 -16.09 5.90
CA ALA A 129 -4.81 -15.33 5.23
C ALA A 129 -5.32 -14.63 3.95
N ASP A 130 -5.62 -13.34 4.05
CA ASP A 130 -6.21 -12.49 3.01
C ASP A 130 -5.16 -11.54 2.42
N ARG A 131 -5.09 -11.47 1.08
CA ARG A 131 -4.02 -10.73 0.38
C ARG A 131 -4.56 -9.83 -0.72
N ALA A 132 -4.39 -8.51 -0.56
CA ALA A 132 -4.66 -7.59 -1.65
C ALA A 132 -3.54 -7.65 -2.70
N ASN A 133 -3.91 -7.77 -3.97
CA ASN A 133 -2.96 -7.87 -5.09
C ASN A 133 -3.08 -6.74 -6.11
N ALA A 134 -4.27 -6.18 -6.26
CA ALA A 134 -4.55 -5.14 -7.25
C ALA A 134 -5.49 -4.08 -6.69
N MET A 135 -5.41 -2.87 -7.23
CA MET A 135 -6.24 -1.75 -6.83
C MET A 135 -6.50 -0.83 -8.00
N VAL A 136 -7.70 -0.25 -8.06
CA VAL A 136 -8.08 0.81 -9.00
C VAL A 136 -8.83 1.92 -8.29
N LEU A 137 -8.70 3.13 -8.80
CA LEU A 137 -9.45 4.31 -8.34
C LEU A 137 -10.65 4.54 -9.24
N GLN A 138 -11.80 4.83 -8.64
CA GLN A 138 -13.01 5.23 -9.36
C GLN A 138 -13.09 6.76 -9.51
N PRO A 139 -13.79 7.28 -10.54
CA PRO A 139 -13.90 8.73 -10.76
C PRO A 139 -14.54 9.53 -9.62
N ASP A 140 -15.33 8.87 -8.77
CA ASP A 140 -15.95 9.46 -7.57
C ASP A 140 -15.04 9.43 -6.33
N GLY A 141 -13.78 9.00 -6.49
CA GLY A 141 -12.79 8.92 -5.43
C GLY A 141 -12.83 7.63 -4.62
N LYS A 142 -13.77 6.71 -4.89
CA LYS A 142 -13.78 5.40 -4.26
C LYS A 142 -12.59 4.56 -4.72
N ILE A 143 -12.18 3.62 -3.87
CA ILE A 143 -11.03 2.76 -4.09
C ILE A 143 -11.54 1.33 -4.16
N VAL A 144 -11.24 0.60 -5.24
CA VAL A 144 -11.57 -0.82 -5.35
C VAL A 144 -10.30 -1.62 -5.21
N VAL A 145 -10.28 -2.58 -4.28
CA VAL A 145 -9.13 -3.45 -4.00
C VAL A 145 -9.54 -4.89 -4.22
N ALA A 146 -8.70 -5.62 -4.96
CA ALA A 146 -8.93 -7.01 -5.33
C ALA A 146 -7.79 -7.90 -4.85
N GLY A 147 -8.12 -9.13 -4.50
CA GLY A 147 -7.15 -10.07 -3.97
C GLY A 147 -7.73 -11.45 -3.72
N THR A 148 -7.12 -12.16 -2.78
CA THR A 148 -7.54 -13.50 -2.37
C THR A 148 -8.00 -13.50 -0.93
N LYS A 149 -9.10 -14.18 -0.64
CA LYS A 149 -9.51 -14.56 0.71
C LYS A 149 -9.05 -15.98 1.01
N GLY A 150 -8.28 -16.18 2.07
CA GLY A 150 -7.76 -17.48 2.47
C GLY A 150 -6.50 -17.95 1.72
N ALA A 151 -5.95 -19.07 2.18
CA ALA A 151 -4.59 -19.53 1.83
C ALA A 151 -4.34 -19.71 0.32
N ILE A 152 -3.06 -19.55 -0.07
CA ILE A 152 -2.62 -19.75 -1.46
C ILE A 152 -3.01 -21.15 -1.96
N GLY A 153 -3.78 -21.21 -3.04
CA GLY A 153 -4.22 -22.47 -3.67
C GLY A 153 -5.56 -23.00 -3.19
N THR A 154 -6.13 -22.43 -2.11
CA THR A 154 -7.48 -22.73 -1.62
C THR A 154 -8.34 -21.49 -1.45
N GLY A 155 -7.78 -20.30 -1.68
CA GLY A 155 -8.46 -19.03 -1.49
C GLY A 155 -9.43 -18.67 -2.61
N ASP A 156 -10.46 -17.93 -2.23
CA ASP A 156 -11.46 -17.35 -3.14
C ASP A 156 -11.02 -15.95 -3.60
N ILE A 157 -11.66 -15.44 -4.66
CA ILE A 157 -11.48 -14.03 -5.06
C ILE A 157 -12.19 -13.14 -4.05
N ALA A 158 -11.48 -12.14 -3.52
CA ALA A 158 -12.04 -11.08 -2.70
C ALA A 158 -11.97 -9.74 -3.42
N LEU A 159 -13.05 -8.97 -3.31
CA LEU A 159 -13.17 -7.63 -3.86
C LEU A 159 -13.85 -6.74 -2.83
N ILE A 160 -13.19 -5.64 -2.46
CA ILE A 160 -13.76 -4.61 -1.60
C ILE A 160 -13.78 -3.27 -2.31
N ARG A 161 -14.68 -2.40 -1.84
CA ARG A 161 -14.66 -0.99 -2.18
C ARG A 161 -14.59 -0.17 -0.91
N LEU A 162 -13.71 0.81 -0.91
CA LEU A 162 -13.60 1.84 0.13
C LEU A 162 -14.18 3.14 -0.38
N ASN A 163 -14.79 3.88 0.53
CA ASN A 163 -15.16 5.27 0.34
C ASN A 163 -13.90 6.15 0.24
N PRO A 164 -14.02 7.40 -0.25
CA PRO A 164 -12.89 8.33 -0.31
C PRO A 164 -12.26 8.63 1.06
N ASP A 165 -12.94 8.37 2.17
CA ASP A 165 -12.40 8.52 3.53
C ASP A 165 -11.72 7.25 4.07
N GLY A 166 -11.64 6.18 3.27
CA GLY A 166 -11.02 4.91 3.65
C GLY A 166 -11.93 3.93 4.37
N THR A 167 -13.16 4.32 4.69
CA THR A 167 -14.14 3.40 5.30
C THR A 167 -14.67 2.40 4.27
N PRO A 168 -14.99 1.15 4.66
CA PRO A 168 -15.64 0.19 3.76
C PRO A 168 -16.99 0.71 3.22
N ASP A 169 -17.19 0.59 1.91
CA ASP A 169 -18.46 0.91 1.27
C ASP A 169 -19.44 -0.27 1.38
N THR A 170 -20.32 -0.20 2.37
CA THR A 170 -21.33 -1.24 2.66
C THR A 170 -22.43 -1.36 1.62
N SER A 171 -22.49 -0.44 0.64
CA SER A 171 -23.43 -0.53 -0.50
C SER A 171 -22.89 -1.35 -1.67
N PHE A 172 -21.61 -1.75 -1.65
CA PHE A 172 -20.98 -2.49 -2.74
C PHE A 172 -21.23 -4.01 -2.62
N GLY A 173 -21.59 -4.66 -3.73
CA GLY A 173 -21.72 -6.12 -3.80
C GLY A 173 -23.05 -6.70 -3.29
N ASN A 174 -24.02 -5.84 -2.97
CA ASN A 174 -25.40 -6.22 -2.64
C ASN A 174 -26.35 -6.04 -3.83
#